data_AF-A0A370X400-F1
#
_entry.id   AF-A0A370X400-F1
#
_cell.length_a   1.000
_cell.length_b   1.000
_cell.length_c   1.000
_cell.angle_alpha   90.00
_cell.angle_beta   90.00
_cell.angle_gamma   90.00
#
_symmetry.space_group_name_H-M   'P 1'
#
loop_
_entity.id
_entity.type
_entity.pdbx_description
1 polymer ?
#
loop_
_entity_poly.entity_id
_entity_poly.type
_entity_poly.pdbx_seq_one_letter_code
_entity_poly.pdbx_strand_id
1 'polypeptide(L)'
;MQSRRKLRFRLLVSFALFGFGLSALFAMASLYVRAKVEDQLVTAALQGDIDQGVDKTLAGQMGQSELIEAWIQSDRTLYKMPLAWQNLDTGVHDLYGVDASGHLKHYKLAVRRKDGVIGFERYDISREDLGKRQLITALSTAVVLFSLLSLAIGLWLSRKVLKPVTELARRLRDFRKSGRAEPLAQHFADDEVGELAQALDEYSTRLTAMVERDREFNSDVSHELRTPLAVISSTTELLQGSPDLTDKLRERLKRIERASRQATELIEALLLLSRAERRGPTRGETTDVAKLAADVIESQRPQIRDKPIEVELLQQDLVTVNAPASVLSVALTNLIGNAIKYTLEGRVKVVVDKGRVDVIDTGPGIKPEDAERLFQRGVRGEGAGGSGAGLGLAIVRRLCELYSWDVSMRPRTDGNGAVATIVFERS
;
A
#
# COMPACT_ATOMS: atom_id res chain seq x y z
N MET A 1 7.41 -6.24 0.38
CA MET A 1 7.70 -7.39 1.26
C MET A 1 8.09 -6.99 2.70
N GLN A 2 8.58 -5.77 2.94
CA GLN A 2 8.99 -5.33 4.29
C GLN A 2 7.86 -5.27 5.33
N SER A 3 6.63 -4.84 4.99
CA SER A 3 5.53 -4.75 5.97
C SER A 3 5.05 -6.11 6.50
N ARG A 4 5.09 -7.15 5.66
CA ARG A 4 4.71 -8.54 6.04
C ARG A 4 5.65 -9.13 7.09
N ARG A 5 6.95 -8.84 7.00
CA ARG A 5 7.91 -9.20 8.05
C ARG A 5 7.65 -8.41 9.33
N LYS A 6 7.30 -7.12 9.23
CA LYS A 6 7.02 -6.27 10.41
C LYS A 6 5.86 -6.79 11.25
N LEU A 7 4.73 -7.19 10.65
CA LEU A 7 3.57 -7.64 11.44
C LEU A 7 3.77 -9.02 12.08
N ARG A 8 4.32 -10.00 11.33
CA ARG A 8 4.66 -11.32 11.88
C ARG A 8 5.68 -11.22 13.01
N PHE A 9 6.72 -10.43 12.81
CA PHE A 9 7.75 -10.19 13.81
C PHE A 9 7.18 -9.54 15.06
N ARG A 10 6.32 -8.51 14.92
CA ARG A 10 5.65 -7.86 16.05
C ARG A 10 4.81 -8.84 16.86
N LEU A 11 3.96 -9.65 16.21
CA LEU A 11 3.16 -10.65 16.91
C LEU A 11 4.04 -11.66 17.65
N LEU A 12 5.10 -12.15 17.00
CA LEU A 12 6.03 -13.09 17.64
C LEU A 12 6.73 -12.49 18.85
N VAL A 13 7.25 -11.28 18.72
CA VAL A 13 7.92 -10.57 19.82
C VAL A 13 6.93 -10.27 20.95
N SER A 14 5.69 -9.86 20.65
CA SER A 14 4.66 -9.62 21.65
C SER A 14 4.31 -10.88 22.44
N PHE A 15 4.10 -12.03 21.79
CA PHE A 15 3.84 -13.29 22.48
C PHE A 15 5.06 -13.77 23.29
N ALA A 16 6.27 -13.67 22.72
CA ALA A 16 7.49 -14.05 23.42
C ALA A 16 7.72 -13.19 24.68
N LEU A 17 7.59 -11.86 24.56
CA LEU A 17 7.73 -10.93 25.68
C LEU A 17 6.63 -11.14 26.73
N PHE A 18 5.39 -11.36 26.30
CA PHE A 18 4.28 -11.62 27.22
C PHE A 18 4.48 -12.92 28.00
N GLY A 19 4.83 -14.01 27.31
CA GLY A 19 5.08 -15.32 27.95
C GLY A 19 6.28 -15.29 28.90
N PHE A 20 7.38 -14.66 28.48
CA PHE A 20 8.56 -14.47 29.34
C PHE A 20 8.22 -13.59 30.55
N GLY A 21 7.61 -12.42 30.32
CA GLY A 21 7.28 -11.47 31.37
C GLY A 21 6.32 -12.03 32.41
N LEU A 22 5.26 -12.72 31.97
CA LEU A 22 4.30 -13.37 32.87
C LEU A 22 4.96 -14.48 33.71
N SER A 23 5.81 -15.31 33.08
CA SER A 23 6.51 -16.39 33.77
C SER A 23 7.55 -15.85 34.76
N ALA A 24 8.30 -14.82 34.37
CA ALA A 24 9.28 -14.16 35.22
C ALA A 24 8.62 -13.46 36.42
N LEU A 25 7.46 -12.80 36.19
CA LEU A 25 6.67 -12.19 37.26
C LEU A 25 6.19 -13.24 38.25
N PHE A 26 5.67 -14.38 37.76
CA PHE A 26 5.23 -15.49 38.61
C PHE A 26 6.40 -16.08 39.43
N ALA A 27 7.55 -16.29 38.80
CA ALA A 27 8.75 -16.76 39.48
C ALA A 27 9.22 -15.77 40.57
N MET A 28 9.23 -14.46 40.27
CA MET A 28 9.60 -13.42 41.23
C MET A 28 8.61 -13.35 42.40
N ALA A 29 7.31 -13.41 42.13
CA ALA A 29 6.27 -13.43 43.16
C ALA A 29 6.38 -14.67 44.05
N SER A 30 6.64 -15.84 43.46
CA SER A 30 6.83 -17.10 44.20
C SER A 30 8.05 -17.03 45.12
N LEU A 31 9.17 -16.50 44.63
CA LEU A 31 10.37 -16.29 45.43
C LEU A 31 10.13 -15.29 46.57
N TYR A 32 9.41 -14.20 46.31
CA TYR A 32 9.07 -13.19 47.31
C TYR A 32 8.16 -13.76 48.42
N VAL A 33 7.07 -14.44 48.04
CA VAL A 33 6.14 -15.07 48.99
C VAL A 33 6.88 -16.08 49.86
N ARG A 34 7.72 -16.93 49.25
CA ARG A 34 8.51 -17.89 50.00
C ARG A 34 9.45 -17.20 50.99
N ALA A 35 10.25 -16.23 50.54
CA ALA A 35 11.19 -15.53 51.41
C ALA A 35 10.48 -14.88 52.61
N LYS A 36 9.29 -14.31 52.38
CA LYS A 36 8.48 -13.71 53.44
C LYS A 36 7.90 -14.75 54.41
N VAL A 37 7.40 -15.87 53.90
CA VAL A 37 6.85 -16.95 54.73
C VAL A 37 7.94 -17.62 55.58
N GLU A 38 9.11 -17.87 54.99
CA GLU A 38 10.27 -18.47 55.66
C GLU A 38 10.76 -17.59 56.81
N ASP A 39 10.93 -16.29 56.57
CA ASP A 39 11.39 -15.35 57.60
C ASP A 39 10.39 -15.22 58.76
N GLN A 40 9.08 -15.20 58.46
CA GLN A 40 8.04 -15.07 59.48
C GLN A 40 7.82 -16.35 60.29
N LEU A 41 7.75 -17.51 59.65
CA LEU A 41 7.45 -18.77 60.34
C LEU A 41 8.63 -19.24 61.20
N VAL A 42 9.84 -19.23 60.66
CA VAL A 42 11.03 -19.72 61.38
C VAL A 42 11.35 -18.80 62.55
N THR A 43 11.32 -17.48 62.34
CA THR A 43 11.61 -16.51 63.42
C THR A 43 10.54 -16.56 64.52
N ALA A 44 9.25 -16.62 64.16
CA ALA A 44 8.18 -16.68 65.15
C ALA A 44 8.18 -18.00 65.94
N ALA A 45 8.46 -19.13 65.29
CA ALA A 45 8.57 -20.43 65.95
C ALA A 45 9.73 -20.42 66.96
N LEU A 46 10.93 -20.02 66.53
CA LEU A 46 12.12 -19.99 67.41
C LEU A 46 11.97 -19.01 68.58
N GLN A 47 11.33 -17.85 68.36
CA GLN A 47 11.07 -16.91 69.46
C GLN A 47 10.05 -17.47 70.47
N GLY A 48 8.97 -18.10 69.99
CA GLY A 48 7.96 -18.70 70.85
C GLY A 48 8.51 -19.85 71.69
N ASP A 49 9.31 -20.72 71.10
CA ASP A 49 9.92 -21.87 71.77
C ASP A 49 10.93 -21.42 72.85
N ILE A 50 11.79 -20.44 72.55
CA ILE A 50 12.70 -19.86 73.56
C ILE A 50 11.95 -19.18 74.69
N ASP A 51 10.97 -18.31 74.37
CA ASP A 51 10.23 -17.55 75.39
C ASP A 51 9.58 -18.52 76.39
N GLN A 52 9.00 -19.62 75.89
CA GLN A 52 8.44 -20.67 76.74
C GLN A 52 9.50 -21.40 77.57
N GLY A 53 10.68 -21.67 77.01
CA GLY A 53 11.79 -22.32 77.72
C GLY A 53 12.35 -21.47 78.86
N VAL A 54 12.53 -20.17 78.62
CA VAL A 54 12.99 -19.21 79.64
C VAL A 54 11.94 -19.06 80.75
N ASP A 55 10.67 -18.88 80.40
CA ASP A 55 9.60 -18.71 81.40
C ASP A 55 9.40 -19.96 82.26
N LYS A 56 9.49 -21.18 81.70
CA LYS A 56 9.45 -22.44 82.48
C LYS A 56 10.61 -22.52 83.48
N THR A 57 11.80 -22.09 83.07
CA THR A 57 12.99 -22.09 83.93
C THR A 57 12.86 -21.08 85.06
N LEU A 58 12.35 -19.88 84.77
CA LEU A 58 12.04 -18.87 85.79
C LEU A 58 10.97 -19.35 86.78
N ALA A 59 10.00 -20.15 86.31
CA ALA A 59 8.98 -20.79 87.15
C ALA A 59 9.48 -22.02 87.95
N GLY A 60 10.79 -22.33 87.90
CA GLY A 60 11.40 -23.44 88.63
C GLY A 60 11.12 -24.82 88.04
N GLN A 61 10.52 -24.90 86.85
CA GLN A 61 10.31 -26.15 86.12
C GLN A 61 11.45 -26.36 85.12
N MET A 62 12.43 -27.20 85.48
CA MET A 62 13.46 -27.64 84.53
C MET A 62 12.87 -28.66 83.57
N GLY A 63 12.58 -28.22 82.35
CA GLY A 63 12.24 -29.11 81.24
C GLY A 63 13.38 -29.16 80.23
N GLN A 64 13.83 -30.36 79.88
CA GLN A 64 14.65 -30.56 78.68
C GLN A 64 13.72 -30.55 77.46
N SER A 65 14.02 -29.70 76.48
CA SER A 65 13.32 -29.71 75.19
C SER A 65 13.91 -30.83 74.33
N GLU A 66 13.06 -31.70 73.76
CA GLU A 66 13.51 -32.87 72.99
C GLU A 66 13.71 -32.63 71.49
N LEU A 67 13.28 -31.48 70.95
CA LEU A 67 13.29 -31.24 69.50
C LEU A 67 14.38 -30.27 69.01
N ILE A 68 15.01 -29.51 69.92
CA ILE A 68 15.95 -28.45 69.58
C ILE A 68 17.08 -28.41 70.61
N GLU A 69 18.32 -28.19 70.15
CA GLU A 69 19.45 -27.94 71.07
C GLU A 69 19.27 -26.57 71.73
N ALA A 70 18.65 -26.58 72.90
CA ALA A 70 18.40 -25.40 73.72
C ALA A 70 19.31 -25.39 74.95
N TRP A 71 19.95 -24.25 75.21
CA TRP A 71 20.76 -24.02 76.40
C TRP A 71 20.20 -22.84 77.17
N ILE A 72 19.96 -23.04 78.47
CA ILE A 72 19.55 -21.97 79.37
C ILE A 72 20.68 -21.75 80.38
N GLN A 73 21.18 -20.52 80.45
CA GLN A 73 22.28 -20.12 81.33
C GLN A 73 21.87 -18.92 82.16
N SER A 74 22.46 -18.78 83.33
CA SER A 74 22.42 -17.52 84.08
C SER A 74 23.56 -16.61 83.60
N ASP A 75 23.49 -15.32 83.90
CA ASP A 75 24.61 -14.39 83.65
C ASP A 75 25.93 -14.88 84.25
N ARG A 76 25.87 -15.61 85.37
CA ARG A 76 27.05 -16.18 86.05
C ARG A 76 27.64 -17.39 85.33
N THR A 77 26.87 -18.07 84.49
CA THR A 77 27.28 -19.29 83.77
C THR A 77 27.42 -19.08 82.26
N LEU A 78 27.25 -17.85 81.78
CA LEU A 78 27.37 -17.46 80.37
C LEU A 78 28.74 -17.82 79.77
N TYR A 79 29.81 -17.83 80.58
CA TYR A 79 31.16 -18.21 80.16
C TYR A 79 31.27 -19.63 79.58
N LYS A 80 30.28 -20.50 79.84
CA LYS A 80 30.22 -21.86 79.29
C LYS A 80 29.78 -21.90 77.82
N MET A 81 29.19 -20.83 77.30
CA MET A 81 28.77 -20.73 75.91
C MET A 81 29.93 -20.27 75.02
N PRO A 82 29.94 -20.60 73.71
CA PRO A 82 30.94 -20.11 72.78
C PRO A 82 31.07 -18.58 72.82
N LEU A 83 32.31 -18.06 72.72
CA LEU A 83 32.59 -16.62 72.84
C LEU A 83 31.75 -15.76 71.87
N ALA A 84 31.49 -16.29 70.66
CA ALA A 84 30.67 -15.64 69.64
C ALA A 84 29.19 -15.44 70.06
N TRP A 85 28.68 -16.20 71.03
CA TRP A 85 27.29 -16.13 71.49
C TRP A 85 27.11 -15.22 72.70
N GLN A 86 28.18 -14.99 73.46
CA GLN A 86 28.12 -14.31 74.76
C GLN A 86 27.68 -12.84 74.66
N ASN A 87 27.98 -12.18 73.53
CA ASN A 87 27.66 -10.76 73.28
C ASN A 87 26.44 -10.54 72.38
N LEU A 88 25.68 -11.59 72.06
CA LEU A 88 24.49 -11.46 71.22
C LEU A 88 23.32 -10.87 72.02
N ASP A 89 22.66 -9.86 71.45
CA ASP A 89 21.43 -9.29 71.98
C ASP A 89 20.23 -10.23 71.79
N THR A 90 19.12 -9.92 72.48
CA THR A 90 17.86 -10.67 72.28
C THR A 90 17.39 -10.53 70.84
N GLY A 91 17.20 -11.66 70.15
CA GLY A 91 16.86 -11.70 68.72
C GLY A 91 17.26 -13.02 68.07
N VAL A 92 17.01 -13.15 66.77
CA VAL A 92 17.44 -14.30 65.97
C VAL A 92 18.64 -13.89 65.13
N HIS A 93 19.73 -14.65 65.21
CA HIS A 93 21.02 -14.36 64.59
C HIS A 93 21.44 -15.50 63.65
N ASP A 94 22.03 -15.17 62.51
CA ASP A 94 22.58 -16.15 61.58
C ASP A 94 23.99 -16.59 62.00
N LEU A 95 24.22 -17.90 62.02
CA LEU A 95 25.52 -18.50 62.31
C LEU A 95 25.94 -19.46 61.22
N TYR A 96 27.20 -19.37 60.83
CA TYR A 96 27.84 -20.32 59.91
C TYR A 96 28.86 -21.13 60.68
N GLY A 97 28.81 -22.45 60.56
CA GLY A 97 29.72 -23.36 61.23
C GLY A 97 30.08 -24.53 60.34
N VAL A 98 31.10 -25.29 60.71
CA VAL A 98 31.46 -26.55 60.06
C VAL A 98 31.12 -27.66 61.04
N ASP A 99 30.38 -28.68 60.58
CA ASP A 99 30.07 -29.83 61.43
C ASP A 99 31.28 -30.76 61.62
N ALA A 100 31.13 -31.77 62.49
CA ALA A 100 32.20 -32.74 62.78
C ALA A 100 32.67 -33.53 61.54
N SER A 101 31.92 -33.49 60.43
CA SER A 101 32.26 -34.15 59.17
C SER A 101 32.88 -33.22 58.12
N GLY A 102 33.11 -31.94 58.45
CA GLY A 102 33.72 -30.97 57.55
C GLY A 102 32.73 -30.24 56.63
N HIS A 103 31.42 -30.43 56.78
CA HIS A 103 30.42 -29.76 55.95
C HIS A 103 30.03 -28.41 56.54
N LEU A 104 29.96 -27.39 55.68
CA LEU A 104 29.45 -26.08 56.04
C LEU A 104 27.95 -26.18 56.35
N LYS A 105 27.57 -25.72 57.53
CA LYS A 105 26.19 -25.65 58.01
C LYS A 105 25.80 -24.21 58.33
N HIS A 106 24.53 -23.89 58.04
CA HIS A 106 23.91 -22.61 58.35
C HIS A 106 22.87 -22.83 59.43
N TYR A 107 22.97 -22.05 60.50
CA TYR A 107 22.11 -22.13 61.67
C TYR A 107 21.45 -20.79 61.94
N LYS A 108 20.21 -20.83 62.44
CA LYS A 108 19.60 -19.70 63.14
C LYS A 108 19.73 -19.93 64.64
N LEU A 109 20.31 -18.96 65.35
CA LEU A 109 20.42 -18.93 66.80
C LEU A 109 19.47 -17.88 67.34
N ALA A 110 18.41 -18.31 67.99
CA ALA A 110 17.58 -17.42 68.77
C ALA A 110 18.22 -17.22 70.16
N VAL A 111 18.21 -15.98 70.63
CA VAL A 111 18.78 -15.57 71.93
C VAL A 111 17.72 -14.77 72.67
N ARG A 112 17.48 -15.11 73.93
CA ARG A 112 16.57 -14.36 74.81
C ARG A 112 17.21 -14.09 76.14
N ARG A 113 17.28 -12.82 76.51
CA ARG A 113 17.76 -12.36 77.82
C ARG A 113 16.59 -11.80 78.63
N LYS A 114 16.36 -12.33 79.83
CA LYS A 114 15.30 -11.89 80.75
C LYS A 114 15.68 -12.21 82.20
N ASP A 115 15.61 -11.22 83.09
CA ASP A 115 15.81 -11.38 84.54
C ASP A 115 17.10 -12.13 84.96
N GLY A 116 18.21 -11.88 84.25
CA GLY A 116 19.51 -12.52 84.51
C GLY A 116 19.65 -13.96 83.99
N VAL A 117 18.66 -14.42 83.22
CA VAL A 117 18.65 -15.71 82.51
C VAL A 117 18.76 -15.46 80.99
N ILE A 118 19.57 -16.27 80.33
CA ILE A 118 19.82 -16.22 78.89
C ILE A 118 19.50 -17.58 78.29
N GLY A 119 18.50 -17.63 77.41
CA GLY A 119 18.18 -18.78 76.58
C GLY A 119 18.88 -18.67 75.22
N PHE A 120 19.44 -19.78 74.77
CA PHE A 120 20.00 -19.98 73.43
C PHE A 120 19.30 -21.16 72.79
N GLU A 121 18.81 -21.00 71.57
CA GLU A 121 18.20 -22.10 70.81
C GLU A 121 18.72 -22.08 69.38
N ARG A 122 19.25 -23.22 68.94
CA ARG A 122 19.90 -23.35 67.64
C ARG A 122 19.11 -24.27 66.72
N TYR A 123 18.77 -23.76 65.53
CA TYR A 123 18.08 -24.50 64.48
C TYR A 123 18.94 -24.62 63.21
N ASP A 124 19.08 -25.84 62.68
CA ASP A 124 19.86 -26.14 61.47
C ASP A 124 19.01 -25.91 60.21
N ILE A 125 19.29 -24.83 59.49
CA ILE A 125 18.58 -24.45 58.25
C ILE A 125 19.29 -24.94 56.98
N SER A 126 20.35 -25.74 57.10
CA SER A 126 21.12 -26.21 55.94
C SER A 126 20.28 -27.04 54.95
N ARG A 127 19.22 -27.71 55.43
CA ARG A 127 18.27 -28.44 54.57
C ARG A 127 17.32 -27.49 53.80
N GLU A 128 17.03 -26.32 54.35
CA GLU A 128 16.19 -25.29 53.70
C GLU A 128 16.91 -24.64 52.52
N ASP A 129 18.24 -24.51 52.60
CA ASP A 129 19.10 -24.05 51.50
C ASP A 129 19.09 -24.99 50.28
N LEU A 130 19.02 -26.31 50.51
CA LEU A 130 18.86 -27.28 49.43
C LEU A 130 17.49 -27.11 48.75
N GLY A 131 16.43 -26.93 49.54
CA GLY A 131 15.10 -26.61 49.04
C GLY A 131 15.08 -25.31 48.23
N LYS A 132 15.90 -24.32 48.61
CA LYS A 132 16.05 -23.06 47.88
C LYS A 132 16.62 -23.22 46.49
N ARG A 133 17.71 -23.99 46.39
CA ARG A 133 18.31 -24.27 45.09
C ARG A 133 17.35 -25.05 44.21
N GLN A 134 16.69 -26.07 44.74
CA GLN A 134 15.68 -26.84 44.01
C GLN A 134 14.55 -25.96 43.48
N LEU A 135 14.00 -25.06 44.31
CA LEU A 135 12.94 -24.15 43.90
C LEU A 135 13.40 -23.14 42.83
N ILE A 136 14.60 -22.55 42.98
CA ILE A 136 15.16 -21.64 41.96
C ILE A 136 15.36 -22.39 40.64
N THR A 137 15.90 -23.62 40.67
CA THR A 137 16.09 -24.43 39.46
C THR A 137 14.75 -24.82 38.83
N ALA A 138 13.74 -25.17 39.62
CA ALA A 138 12.41 -25.51 39.15
C ALA A 138 11.72 -24.29 38.50
N LEU A 139 11.77 -23.12 39.14
CA LEU A 139 11.24 -21.87 38.59
C LEU A 139 11.98 -21.44 37.32
N SER A 140 13.31 -21.54 37.29
CA SER A 140 14.11 -21.21 36.09
C SER A 140 13.75 -22.14 34.93
N THR A 141 13.62 -23.43 35.20
CA THR A 141 13.18 -24.43 34.20
C THR A 141 11.77 -24.13 33.70
N ALA A 142 10.84 -23.78 34.61
CA ALA A 142 9.49 -23.39 34.25
C ALA A 142 9.46 -22.12 33.37
N VAL A 143 10.23 -21.08 33.71
CA VAL A 143 10.32 -19.85 32.92
C VAL A 143 10.82 -20.15 31.51
N VAL A 144 11.88 -20.96 31.36
CA VAL A 144 12.40 -21.35 30.05
C VAL A 144 11.34 -22.14 29.26
N LEU A 145 10.71 -23.14 29.88
CA LEU A 145 9.71 -23.98 29.24
C LEU A 145 8.48 -23.18 28.78
N PHE A 146 7.93 -22.31 29.63
CA PHE A 146 6.80 -21.46 29.27
C PHE A 146 7.16 -20.40 28.23
N SER A 147 8.39 -19.89 28.24
CA SER A 147 8.87 -18.96 27.20
C SER A 147 8.95 -19.65 25.83
N LEU A 148 9.48 -20.88 25.78
CA LEU A 148 9.51 -21.69 24.57
C LEU A 148 8.11 -22.04 24.07
N LEU A 149 7.20 -22.40 24.98
CA LEU A 149 5.80 -22.67 24.65
C LEU A 149 5.10 -21.43 24.08
N SER A 150 5.29 -20.26 24.69
CA SER A 150 4.73 -19.00 24.20
C SER A 150 5.25 -18.66 22.81
N LEU A 151 6.54 -18.88 22.55
CA LEU A 151 7.13 -18.70 21.22
C LEU A 151 6.51 -19.66 20.19
N ALA A 152 6.32 -20.93 20.55
CA ALA A 152 5.69 -21.92 19.69
C ALA A 152 4.23 -21.55 19.35
N ILE A 153 3.46 -21.12 20.35
CA ILE A 153 2.08 -20.61 20.17
C ILE A 153 2.08 -19.37 19.27
N GLY A 154 2.99 -18.42 19.49
CA GLY A 154 3.13 -17.23 18.66
C GLY A 154 3.44 -17.57 17.19
N LEU A 155 4.30 -18.55 16.94
CA LEU A 155 4.62 -19.06 15.60
C LEU A 155 3.40 -19.70 14.93
N TRP A 156 2.65 -20.52 15.67
CA TRP A 156 1.45 -21.17 15.17
C TRP A 156 0.35 -20.16 14.84
N LEU A 157 0.03 -19.25 15.77
CA LEU A 157 -1.02 -18.26 15.62
C LEU A 157 -0.70 -17.25 14.50
N SER A 158 0.56 -16.81 14.40
CA SER A 158 0.99 -15.93 13.31
C SER A 158 0.83 -16.58 11.94
N ARG A 159 1.07 -17.89 11.82
CA ARG A 159 0.84 -18.61 10.55
C ARG A 159 -0.65 -18.77 10.25
N LYS A 160 -1.46 -19.11 11.25
CA LYS A 160 -2.89 -19.35 11.08
C LYS A 160 -3.66 -18.08 10.71
N VAL A 161 -3.47 -16.99 11.45
CA VAL A 161 -4.23 -15.73 11.27
C VAL A 161 -3.73 -14.93 10.08
N LEU A 162 -2.42 -14.90 9.81
CA LEU A 162 -1.87 -14.03 8.78
C LEU A 162 -1.85 -14.64 7.38
N LYS A 163 -2.01 -15.96 7.25
CA LYS A 163 -2.03 -16.64 5.94
C LYS A 163 -3.23 -16.22 5.08
N PRO A 164 -4.49 -16.23 5.56
CA PRO A 164 -5.65 -15.81 4.77
C PRO A 164 -5.53 -14.36 4.26
N VAL A 165 -5.19 -13.41 5.15
CA VAL A 165 -4.99 -11.99 4.77
C VAL A 165 -3.90 -11.82 3.71
N THR A 166 -2.82 -12.60 3.82
CA THR A 166 -1.70 -12.56 2.86
C THR A 166 -2.12 -13.09 1.48
N GLU A 167 -2.98 -14.10 1.46
CA GLU A 167 -3.55 -14.73 0.27
C GLU A 167 -4.55 -13.80 -0.42
N LEU A 168 -5.48 -13.19 0.35
CA LEU A 168 -6.43 -12.19 -0.14
C LEU A 168 -5.69 -11.04 -0.83
N ALA A 169 -4.68 -10.49 -0.17
CA ALA A 169 -3.84 -9.43 -0.75
C ALA A 169 -2.99 -9.88 -1.95
N ARG A 170 -2.74 -11.18 -2.12
CA ARG A 170 -2.06 -11.71 -3.32
C ARG A 170 -3.05 -11.78 -4.48
N ARG A 171 -4.19 -12.44 -4.27
CA ARG A 171 -5.26 -12.59 -5.26
C ARG A 171 -5.76 -11.23 -5.77
N LEU A 172 -5.94 -10.25 -4.89
CA LEU A 172 -6.30 -8.88 -5.29
C LEU A 172 -5.23 -8.17 -6.15
N ARG A 173 -3.94 -8.43 -5.90
CA ARG A 173 -2.86 -7.89 -6.75
C ARG A 173 -2.79 -8.57 -8.11
N ASP A 174 -3.06 -9.87 -8.14
CA ASP A 174 -3.06 -10.65 -9.38
C ASP A 174 -4.27 -10.27 -10.24
N PHE A 175 -5.44 -10.02 -9.64
CA PHE A 175 -6.61 -9.40 -10.28
C PHE A 175 -6.24 -8.11 -11.02
N ARG A 176 -5.49 -7.21 -10.37
CA ARG A 176 -5.03 -5.95 -10.99
C ARG A 176 -4.11 -6.16 -12.19
N LYS A 177 -3.45 -7.32 -12.31
CA LYS A 177 -2.55 -7.64 -13.42
C LYS A 177 -3.24 -8.39 -14.56
N SER A 178 -4.15 -9.32 -14.23
CA SER A 178 -4.80 -10.19 -15.21
C SER A 178 -6.04 -9.56 -15.84
N GLY A 179 -6.64 -8.56 -15.21
CA GLY A 179 -7.84 -7.87 -15.71
C GLY A 179 -9.10 -8.75 -15.73
N ARG A 180 -9.07 -9.96 -15.15
CA ARG A 180 -10.21 -10.87 -15.05
C ARG A 180 -10.76 -10.89 -13.64
N ALA A 181 -12.05 -10.55 -13.50
CA ALA A 181 -12.80 -10.61 -12.25
C ALA A 181 -13.18 -12.04 -11.91
N GLU A 182 -12.30 -12.73 -11.18
CA GLU A 182 -12.69 -13.93 -10.44
C GLU A 182 -13.15 -13.54 -9.03
N PRO A 183 -14.27 -14.10 -8.54
CA PRO A 183 -14.72 -13.88 -7.17
C PRO A 183 -13.64 -14.29 -6.15
N LEU A 184 -13.33 -13.40 -5.22
CA LEU A 184 -12.42 -13.63 -4.11
C LEU A 184 -13.07 -14.48 -3.03
N ALA A 185 -14.33 -14.22 -2.70
CA ALA A 185 -15.03 -14.79 -1.54
C ALA A 185 -15.05 -16.32 -1.53
N GLN A 186 -15.20 -16.97 -2.69
CA GLN A 186 -15.20 -18.44 -2.84
C GLN A 186 -13.92 -19.13 -2.35
N HIS A 187 -12.83 -18.36 -2.13
CA HIS A 187 -11.53 -18.87 -1.72
C HIS A 187 -11.24 -18.67 -0.22
N PHE A 188 -12.16 -18.08 0.52
CA PHE A 188 -12.03 -17.79 1.95
C PHE A 188 -13.15 -18.47 2.75
N ALA A 189 -12.88 -18.72 4.03
CA ALA A 189 -13.89 -19.24 4.94
C ALA A 189 -14.90 -18.15 5.32
N ASP A 190 -16.04 -18.54 5.89
CA ASP A 190 -17.07 -17.62 6.38
C ASP A 190 -16.67 -17.02 7.74
N ASP A 191 -15.57 -16.27 7.73
CA ASP A 191 -14.98 -15.54 8.85
C ASP A 191 -14.75 -14.07 8.48
N GLU A 192 -14.08 -13.29 9.34
CA GLU A 192 -13.85 -11.85 9.10
C GLU A 192 -13.04 -11.59 7.81
N VAL A 193 -12.22 -12.55 7.37
CA VAL A 193 -11.48 -12.44 6.11
C VAL A 193 -12.39 -12.78 4.92
N GLY A 194 -13.31 -13.74 5.09
CA GLY A 194 -14.40 -14.03 4.15
C GLY A 194 -15.32 -12.85 3.91
N GLU A 195 -15.84 -12.22 4.96
CA GLU A 195 -16.69 -11.03 4.86
C GLU A 195 -15.97 -9.90 4.12
N LEU A 196 -14.68 -9.68 4.40
CA LEU A 196 -13.88 -8.70 3.68
C LEU A 196 -13.72 -9.05 2.21
N ALA A 197 -13.54 -10.34 1.88
CA ALA A 197 -13.47 -10.80 0.49
C ALA A 197 -14.81 -10.58 -0.24
N GLN A 198 -15.94 -10.85 0.41
CA GLN A 198 -17.27 -10.60 -0.13
C GLN A 198 -17.52 -9.11 -0.38
N ALA A 199 -17.19 -8.24 0.58
CA ALA A 199 -17.32 -6.80 0.42
C ALA A 199 -16.48 -6.27 -0.76
N LEU A 200 -15.28 -6.83 -0.98
CA LEU A 200 -14.44 -6.51 -2.14
C LEU A 200 -15.06 -6.99 -3.47
N ASP A 201 -15.66 -8.18 -3.50
CA ASP A 201 -16.35 -8.70 -4.68
C ASP A 201 -17.59 -7.85 -5.03
N GLU A 202 -18.39 -7.47 -4.04
CA GLU A 202 -19.53 -6.56 -4.22
C GLU A 202 -19.09 -5.19 -4.75
N TYR A 203 -18.02 -4.63 -4.20
CA TYR A 203 -17.47 -3.36 -4.66
C TYR A 203 -16.94 -3.45 -6.10
N SER A 204 -16.22 -4.53 -6.43
CA SER A 204 -15.73 -4.79 -7.79
C SER A 204 -16.89 -4.91 -8.79
N THR A 205 -17.95 -5.61 -8.41
CA THR A 205 -19.17 -5.77 -9.23
C THR A 205 -19.85 -4.42 -9.46
N ARG A 206 -20.02 -3.61 -8.41
CA ARG A 206 -20.61 -2.25 -8.52
C ARG A 206 -19.80 -1.33 -9.42
N LEU A 207 -18.47 -1.35 -9.30
CA LEU A 207 -17.58 -0.57 -10.17
C LEU A 207 -17.70 -1.02 -11.62
N THR A 208 -17.72 -2.33 -11.87
CA THR A 208 -17.86 -2.88 -13.22
C THR A 208 -19.19 -2.45 -13.85
N ALA A 209 -20.31 -2.60 -13.11
CA ALA A 209 -21.62 -2.16 -13.56
C ALA A 209 -21.72 -0.64 -13.76
N MET A 210 -21.00 0.16 -12.96
CA MET A 210 -20.92 1.62 -13.17
C MET A 210 -20.19 1.95 -14.47
N VAL A 211 -19.04 1.30 -14.73
CA VAL A 211 -18.28 1.48 -15.97
C VAL A 211 -19.08 1.03 -17.20
N GLU A 212 -19.84 -0.07 -17.11
CA GLU A 212 -20.70 -0.56 -18.19
C GLU A 212 -21.85 0.41 -18.48
N ARG A 213 -22.57 0.88 -17.45
CA ARG A 213 -23.63 1.88 -17.63
C ARG A 213 -23.11 3.19 -18.23
N ASP A 214 -21.95 3.66 -17.77
CA ASP A 214 -21.32 4.83 -18.36
C ASP A 214 -20.99 4.61 -19.85
N ARG A 215 -20.57 3.39 -20.25
CA ARG A 215 -20.31 3.03 -21.66
C ARG A 215 -21.57 3.05 -22.50
N GLU A 216 -22.64 2.42 -22.03
CA GLU A 216 -23.94 2.39 -22.71
C GLU A 216 -24.48 3.81 -22.87
N PHE A 217 -24.52 4.60 -21.78
CA PHE A 217 -24.98 5.99 -21.81
C PHE A 217 -24.24 6.84 -22.85
N ASN A 218 -22.90 6.75 -22.91
CA ASN A 218 -22.13 7.49 -23.90
C ASN A 218 -22.39 7.04 -25.34
N SER A 219 -22.57 5.73 -25.55
CA SER A 219 -22.90 5.19 -26.87
C SER A 219 -24.26 5.71 -27.33
N ASP A 220 -25.24 5.68 -26.44
CA ASP A 220 -26.61 6.10 -26.72
C ASP A 220 -26.66 7.60 -26.99
N VAL A 221 -26.02 8.43 -26.15
CA VAL A 221 -25.90 9.87 -26.37
C VAL A 221 -25.24 10.20 -27.71
N SER A 222 -24.27 9.39 -28.17
CA SER A 222 -23.66 9.58 -29.50
C SER A 222 -24.67 9.45 -30.64
N HIS A 223 -25.51 8.43 -30.57
CA HIS A 223 -26.52 8.14 -31.59
C HIS A 223 -27.67 9.14 -31.54
N GLU A 224 -28.15 9.47 -30.34
CA GLU A 224 -29.25 10.43 -30.13
C GLU A 224 -28.87 11.86 -30.54
N LEU A 225 -27.58 12.24 -30.47
CA LEU A 225 -27.12 13.56 -30.94
C LEU A 225 -26.84 13.63 -32.45
N ARG A 226 -26.43 12.52 -33.08
CA ARG A 226 -26.16 12.48 -34.54
C ARG A 226 -27.43 12.62 -35.37
N THR A 227 -28.50 11.95 -34.97
CA THR A 227 -29.77 11.93 -35.69
C THR A 227 -30.35 13.34 -35.94
N PRO A 228 -30.53 14.21 -34.93
CA PRO A 228 -31.05 15.56 -35.16
C PRO A 228 -30.10 16.44 -35.99
N LEU A 229 -28.77 16.26 -35.86
CA LEU A 229 -27.80 17.00 -36.67
C LEU A 229 -27.80 16.57 -38.14
N ALA A 230 -28.01 15.27 -38.42
CA ALA A 230 -28.18 14.75 -39.77
C ALA A 230 -29.45 15.31 -40.42
N VAL A 231 -30.55 15.42 -39.65
CA VAL A 231 -31.80 16.04 -40.12
C VAL A 231 -31.59 17.52 -40.43
N ILE A 232 -30.93 18.28 -39.54
CA ILE A 232 -30.62 19.70 -39.79
C ILE A 232 -29.77 19.85 -41.05
N SER A 233 -28.71 19.03 -41.20
CA SER A 233 -27.82 19.07 -42.37
C SER A 233 -28.59 18.76 -43.67
N SER A 234 -29.32 17.65 -43.71
CA SER A 234 -30.13 17.24 -44.88
C SER A 234 -31.17 18.30 -45.25
N THR A 235 -31.87 18.88 -44.26
CA THR A 235 -32.87 19.93 -44.51
C THR A 235 -32.22 21.20 -45.06
N THR A 236 -31.06 21.60 -44.53
CA THR A 236 -30.33 22.76 -45.07
C THR A 236 -29.78 22.52 -46.46
N GLU A 237 -29.40 21.29 -46.78
CA GLU A 237 -28.87 20.89 -48.10
C GLU A 237 -29.99 20.89 -49.14
N LEU A 238 -31.16 20.31 -48.81
CA LEU A 238 -32.37 20.35 -49.64
C LEU A 238 -32.84 21.79 -49.90
N LEU A 239 -32.88 22.64 -48.87
CA LEU A 239 -33.29 24.03 -49.03
C LEU A 239 -32.32 24.80 -49.92
N GLN A 240 -31.01 24.53 -49.86
CA GLN A 240 -30.03 25.20 -50.73
C GLN A 240 -30.21 24.87 -52.23
N GLY A 241 -30.81 23.73 -52.56
CA GLY A 241 -31.12 23.33 -53.94
C GLY A 241 -32.39 23.96 -54.53
N SER A 242 -33.16 24.73 -53.74
CA SER A 242 -34.42 25.32 -54.20
C SER A 242 -34.18 26.55 -55.09
N PRO A 243 -34.87 26.66 -56.26
CA PRO A 243 -34.66 27.75 -57.22
C PRO A 243 -35.14 29.13 -56.74
N ASP A 244 -36.05 29.19 -55.76
CA ASP A 244 -36.68 30.44 -55.29
C ASP A 244 -35.92 31.15 -54.14
N LEU A 245 -34.66 30.77 -53.89
CA LEU A 245 -33.90 31.30 -52.76
C LEU A 245 -33.26 32.66 -53.04
N THR A 246 -33.59 33.66 -52.22
CA THR A 246 -32.85 34.93 -52.18
C THR A 246 -31.43 34.75 -51.65
N ASP A 247 -30.49 35.59 -52.12
CA ASP A 247 -29.07 35.52 -51.72
C ASP A 247 -28.87 35.63 -50.20
N LYS A 248 -29.66 36.48 -49.52
CA LYS A 248 -29.65 36.60 -48.05
C LYS A 248 -30.06 35.30 -47.35
N LEU A 249 -31.04 34.57 -47.88
CA LEU A 249 -31.48 33.29 -47.32
C LEU A 249 -30.42 32.21 -47.54
N ARG A 250 -29.78 32.22 -48.73
CA ARG A 250 -28.70 31.29 -49.09
C ARG A 250 -27.50 31.45 -48.16
N GLU A 251 -27.13 32.68 -47.83
CA GLU A 251 -26.04 32.95 -46.88
C GLU A 251 -26.37 32.48 -45.44
N ARG A 252 -27.64 32.63 -45.02
CA ARG A 252 -28.13 32.13 -43.72
C ARG A 252 -28.11 30.60 -43.66
N LEU A 253 -28.57 29.90 -44.70
CA LEU A 253 -28.50 28.44 -44.78
C LEU A 253 -27.06 27.93 -44.72
N LYS A 254 -26.13 28.57 -45.46
CA LYS A 254 -24.69 28.25 -45.37
C LYS A 254 -24.10 28.51 -43.98
N ARG A 255 -24.67 29.41 -43.16
CA ARG A 255 -24.27 29.56 -41.75
C ARG A 255 -24.80 28.42 -40.89
N ILE A 256 -26.06 28.01 -41.08
CA ILE A 256 -26.67 26.90 -40.32
C ILE A 256 -25.96 25.58 -40.64
N GLU A 257 -25.71 25.29 -41.92
CA GLU A 257 -24.98 24.10 -42.36
C GLU A 257 -23.56 24.05 -41.73
N ARG A 258 -22.85 25.19 -41.72
CA ARG A 258 -21.54 25.30 -41.04
C ARG A 258 -21.63 25.03 -39.54
N ALA A 259 -22.64 25.59 -38.86
CA ALA A 259 -22.83 25.39 -37.43
C ALA A 259 -23.23 23.94 -37.08
N SER A 260 -24.08 23.31 -37.91
CA SER A 260 -24.46 21.90 -37.75
C SER A 260 -23.26 20.97 -37.94
N ARG A 261 -22.46 21.21 -38.98
CA ARG A 261 -21.19 20.48 -39.20
C ARG A 261 -20.21 20.67 -38.04
N GLN A 262 -20.07 21.90 -37.53
CA GLN A 262 -19.25 22.18 -36.34
C GLN A 262 -19.72 21.42 -35.10
N ALA A 263 -21.03 21.34 -34.87
CA ALA A 263 -21.60 20.59 -33.75
C ALA A 263 -21.32 19.08 -33.89
N THR A 264 -21.50 18.52 -35.09
CA THR A 264 -21.19 17.11 -35.37
C THR A 264 -19.73 16.78 -35.08
N GLU A 265 -18.80 17.57 -35.64
CA GLU A 265 -17.36 17.37 -35.43
C GLU A 265 -16.96 17.51 -33.94
N LEU A 266 -17.56 18.46 -33.21
CA LEU A 266 -17.30 18.65 -31.77
C LEU A 266 -17.82 17.47 -30.94
N ILE A 267 -19.02 16.98 -31.24
CA ILE A 267 -19.61 15.81 -30.58
C ILE A 267 -18.75 14.59 -30.83
N GLU A 268 -18.31 14.36 -32.08
CA GLU A 268 -17.43 13.24 -32.41
C GLU A 268 -16.08 13.34 -31.68
N ALA A 269 -15.49 14.53 -31.60
CA ALA A 269 -14.27 14.75 -30.84
C ALA A 269 -14.46 14.49 -29.33
N LEU A 270 -15.54 14.98 -28.73
CA LEU A 270 -15.85 14.78 -27.31
C LEU A 270 -16.13 13.31 -26.98
N LEU A 271 -16.85 12.61 -27.84
CA LEU A 271 -17.13 11.18 -27.68
C LEU A 271 -15.86 10.34 -27.85
N LEU A 272 -15.00 10.71 -28.80
CA LEU A 272 -13.70 10.08 -28.97
C LEU A 272 -12.80 10.31 -27.75
N LEU A 273 -12.75 11.54 -27.23
CA LEU A 273 -12.03 11.89 -25.99
C LEU A 273 -12.56 11.07 -24.81
N SER A 274 -13.88 10.98 -24.65
CA SER A 274 -14.50 10.21 -23.58
C SER A 274 -14.22 8.70 -23.71
N ARG A 275 -14.14 8.17 -24.94
CA ARG A 275 -13.71 6.78 -25.19
C ARG A 275 -12.22 6.58 -24.89
N ALA A 276 -11.37 7.56 -25.17
CA ALA A 276 -9.92 7.51 -24.96
C ALA A 276 -9.55 7.60 -23.47
N GLU A 277 -10.14 8.52 -22.71
CA GLU A 277 -9.93 8.64 -21.25
C GLU A 277 -10.31 7.34 -20.51
N ARG A 278 -11.33 6.63 -21.01
CA ARG A 278 -11.86 5.41 -20.37
C ARG A 278 -11.05 4.14 -20.62
N ARG A 279 -10.24 4.09 -21.67
CA ARG A 279 -9.23 3.02 -21.82
C ARG A 279 -8.01 3.29 -20.94
N GLY A 280 -7.85 4.53 -20.45
CA GLY A 280 -6.61 5.02 -19.88
C GLY A 280 -5.46 4.89 -20.89
N PRO A 281 -4.23 5.30 -20.54
CA PRO A 281 -3.07 4.72 -21.18
C PRO A 281 -3.11 3.21 -20.88
N THR A 282 -3.57 2.39 -21.83
CA THR A 282 -3.48 0.94 -21.73
C THR A 282 -2.00 0.61 -21.57
N ARG A 283 -1.53 0.41 -20.33
CA ARG A 283 -0.13 0.05 -20.07
C ARG A 283 0.17 -1.26 -20.80
N GLY A 284 0.79 -1.14 -21.98
CA GLY A 284 1.17 -2.27 -22.82
C GLY A 284 0.71 -2.20 -24.29
N GLU A 285 -0.16 -1.27 -24.70
CA GLU A 285 -0.45 -1.06 -26.13
C GLU A 285 0.51 0.01 -26.70
N THR A 286 1.65 -0.44 -27.20
CA THR A 286 2.55 0.38 -28.00
C THR A 286 2.05 0.42 -29.44
N THR A 287 1.70 1.60 -29.94
CA THR A 287 1.28 1.80 -31.34
C THR A 287 2.48 2.21 -32.19
N ASP A 288 2.73 1.48 -33.28
CA ASP A 288 3.70 1.85 -34.32
C ASP A 288 3.16 3.03 -35.14
N VAL A 289 3.85 4.17 -35.08
CA VAL A 289 3.43 5.41 -35.72
C VAL A 289 3.49 5.30 -37.25
N ALA A 290 4.53 4.68 -37.80
CA ALA A 290 4.72 4.57 -39.24
C ALA A 290 3.68 3.64 -39.87
N LYS A 291 3.41 2.50 -39.24
CA LYS A 291 2.36 1.58 -39.68
C LYS A 291 0.99 2.26 -39.70
N LEU A 292 0.66 2.99 -38.64
CA LEU A 292 -0.63 3.69 -38.58
C LEU A 292 -0.71 4.86 -39.58
N ALA A 293 0.39 5.57 -39.81
CA ALA A 293 0.44 6.61 -40.83
C ALA A 293 0.19 6.02 -42.23
N ALA A 294 0.71 4.83 -42.53
CA ALA A 294 0.45 4.13 -43.78
C ALA A 294 -1.05 3.80 -43.94
N ASP A 295 -1.68 3.26 -42.90
CA ASP A 295 -3.13 2.97 -42.89
C ASP A 295 -3.97 4.23 -43.12
N VAL A 296 -3.58 5.34 -42.50
CA VAL A 296 -4.25 6.64 -42.69
C VAL A 296 -4.06 7.14 -44.12
N ILE A 297 -2.85 7.10 -44.68
CA ILE A 297 -2.61 7.51 -46.07
C ILE A 297 -3.48 6.69 -47.03
N GLU A 298 -3.58 5.38 -46.82
CA GLU A 298 -4.37 4.51 -47.67
C GLU A 298 -5.88 4.83 -47.58
N SER A 299 -6.37 5.16 -46.39
CA SER A 299 -7.75 5.63 -46.20
C SER A 299 -8.09 6.93 -46.95
N GLN A 300 -7.08 7.75 -47.25
CA GLN A 300 -7.23 9.04 -47.96
C GLN A 300 -7.10 8.90 -49.48
N ARG A 301 -6.77 7.72 -50.02
CA ARG A 301 -6.65 7.46 -51.47
C ARG A 301 -7.82 8.00 -52.31
N PRO A 302 -9.09 7.90 -51.90
CA PRO A 302 -10.20 8.46 -52.68
C PRO A 302 -10.11 9.97 -52.91
N GLN A 303 -9.48 10.72 -52.00
CA GLN A 303 -9.30 12.17 -52.12
C GLN A 303 -8.09 12.56 -52.99
N ILE A 304 -7.16 11.62 -53.20
CA ILE A 304 -5.93 11.81 -53.98
C ILE A 304 -6.17 11.46 -55.46
N ARG A 305 -7.03 10.48 -55.75
CA ARG A 305 -7.19 9.85 -57.07
C ARG A 305 -7.30 10.81 -58.26
N ASP A 306 -7.98 11.93 -58.06
CA ASP A 306 -8.27 12.91 -59.12
C ASP A 306 -7.42 14.19 -59.01
N LYS A 307 -6.35 14.19 -58.18
CA LYS A 307 -5.43 15.32 -57.98
C LYS A 307 -4.00 14.94 -58.41
N PRO A 308 -3.24 15.86 -59.02
CA PRO A 308 -1.82 15.65 -59.34
C PRO A 308 -0.94 15.80 -58.08
N ILE A 309 -1.12 14.90 -57.11
CA ILE A 309 -0.42 14.91 -55.82
C ILE A 309 0.29 13.58 -55.58
N GLU A 310 1.58 13.65 -55.26
CA GLU A 310 2.37 12.52 -54.79
C GLU A 310 2.32 12.46 -53.25
N VAL A 311 1.99 11.29 -52.68
CA VAL A 311 2.01 11.09 -51.23
C VAL A 311 3.07 10.04 -50.88
N GLU A 312 4.04 10.43 -50.06
CA GLU A 312 5.18 9.60 -49.67
C GLU A 312 5.23 9.44 -48.14
N LEU A 313 5.40 8.21 -47.67
CA LEU A 313 5.72 7.91 -46.27
C LEU A 313 7.19 7.50 -46.17
N LEU A 314 7.96 8.23 -45.37
CA LEU A 314 9.36 7.95 -45.08
C LEU A 314 9.52 7.58 -43.60
N GLN A 315 9.81 6.31 -43.34
CA GLN A 315 10.18 5.85 -42.00
C GLN A 315 11.71 5.88 -41.88
N GLN A 316 12.24 6.78 -41.04
CA GLN A 316 13.67 6.89 -40.76
C GLN A 316 14.05 6.13 -39.49
N ASP A 317 13.18 6.16 -38.47
CA ASP A 317 13.31 5.42 -37.23
C ASP A 317 12.02 4.66 -36.87
N LEU A 318 12.14 3.63 -36.02
CA LEU A 318 10.98 2.99 -35.40
C LEU A 318 10.50 3.86 -34.23
N VAL A 319 9.32 4.48 -34.40
CA VAL A 319 8.67 5.27 -33.35
C VAL A 319 7.42 4.54 -32.87
N THR A 320 7.42 4.17 -31.58
CA THR A 320 6.26 3.57 -30.92
C THR A 320 5.77 4.45 -29.79
N VAL A 321 4.45 4.66 -29.72
CA VAL A 321 3.84 5.51 -28.67
C VAL A 321 2.95 4.68 -27.75
N ASN A 322 2.96 5.02 -26.46
CA ASN A 322 2.09 4.40 -25.47
C ASN A 322 0.71 5.08 -25.48
N ALA A 323 -0.03 4.91 -26.56
CA ALA A 323 -1.37 5.43 -26.75
C ALA A 323 -2.19 4.48 -27.64
N PRO A 324 -3.52 4.42 -27.47
CA PRO A 324 -4.38 3.62 -28.34
C PRO A 324 -4.29 4.08 -29.80
N ALA A 325 -4.20 3.14 -30.74
CA ALA A 325 -4.12 3.43 -32.16
C ALA A 325 -5.25 4.34 -32.66
N SER A 326 -6.45 4.24 -32.09
CA SER A 326 -7.59 5.11 -32.44
C SER A 326 -7.34 6.59 -32.15
N VAL A 327 -6.59 6.92 -31.10
CA VAL A 327 -6.28 8.32 -30.75
C VAL A 327 -5.27 8.89 -31.74
N LEU A 328 -4.16 8.17 -31.95
CA LEU A 328 -3.14 8.59 -32.89
C LEU A 328 -3.70 8.65 -34.33
N SER A 329 -4.59 7.73 -34.69
CA SER A 329 -5.25 7.69 -35.99
C SER A 329 -6.04 8.98 -36.25
N VAL A 330 -6.76 9.49 -35.24
CA VAL A 330 -7.50 10.76 -35.39
C VAL A 330 -6.57 11.95 -35.52
N ALA A 331 -5.49 12.00 -34.74
CA ALA A 331 -4.50 13.07 -34.89
C ALA A 331 -3.87 13.07 -36.29
N LEU A 332 -3.41 11.92 -36.76
CA LEU A 332 -2.81 11.73 -38.09
C LEU A 332 -3.81 11.99 -39.22
N THR A 333 -5.05 11.53 -39.11
CA THR A 333 -6.11 11.77 -40.11
C THR A 333 -6.38 13.26 -40.27
N ASN A 334 -6.37 14.02 -39.17
CA ASN A 334 -6.54 15.47 -39.24
C ASN A 334 -5.34 16.17 -39.90
N LEU A 335 -4.11 15.79 -39.56
CA LEU A 335 -2.92 16.41 -40.14
C LEU A 335 -2.72 16.04 -41.62
N ILE A 336 -2.75 14.75 -41.94
CA ILE A 336 -2.58 14.22 -43.31
C ILE A 336 -3.75 14.66 -44.19
N GLY A 337 -4.98 14.60 -43.67
CA GLY A 337 -6.16 15.07 -44.38
C GLY A 337 -6.09 16.57 -44.69
N ASN A 338 -5.59 17.40 -43.77
CA ASN A 338 -5.35 18.82 -44.04
C ASN A 338 -4.30 19.01 -45.14
N ALA A 339 -3.18 18.30 -45.08
CA ALA A 339 -2.13 18.38 -46.10
C ALA A 339 -2.64 18.03 -47.51
N ILE A 340 -3.38 16.92 -47.64
CA ILE A 340 -3.98 16.47 -48.92
C ILE A 340 -5.08 17.42 -49.39
N LYS A 341 -5.82 18.02 -48.47
CA LYS A 341 -6.89 18.96 -48.81
C LYS A 341 -6.35 20.26 -49.39
N TYR A 342 -5.31 20.82 -48.80
CA TYR A 342 -4.76 22.13 -49.18
C TYR A 342 -3.70 22.07 -50.27
N THR A 343 -3.10 20.91 -50.51
CA THR A 343 -2.29 20.68 -51.70
C THR A 343 -3.23 20.42 -52.88
N LEU A 344 -3.16 21.26 -53.92
CA LEU A 344 -3.92 21.06 -55.16
C LEU A 344 -3.09 20.30 -56.20
N GLU A 345 -1.80 20.63 -56.27
CA GLU A 345 -0.77 19.96 -57.05
C GLU A 345 0.54 19.92 -56.25
N GLY A 346 1.34 18.89 -56.46
CA GLY A 346 2.65 18.75 -55.81
C GLY A 346 2.74 17.52 -54.91
N ARG A 347 3.21 17.67 -53.67
CA ARG A 347 3.61 16.54 -52.82
C ARG A 347 3.21 16.71 -51.35
N VAL A 348 2.83 15.59 -50.73
CA VAL A 348 2.66 15.46 -49.28
C VAL A 348 3.61 14.37 -48.79
N LYS A 349 4.49 14.71 -47.85
CA LYS A 349 5.48 13.79 -47.29
C LYS A 349 5.23 13.62 -45.79
N VAL A 350 5.10 12.38 -45.34
CA VAL A 350 5.00 12.02 -43.92
C VAL A 350 6.33 11.40 -43.51
N VAL A 351 7.03 12.01 -42.56
CA VAL A 351 8.33 11.54 -42.05
C VAL A 351 8.17 11.11 -40.60
N VAL A 352 8.59 9.89 -40.29
CA VAL A 352 8.63 9.36 -38.91
C VAL A 352 10.09 9.17 -38.51
N ASP A 353 10.55 9.96 -37.54
CA ASP A 353 11.97 10.07 -37.15
C ASP A 353 12.06 10.46 -35.66
N LYS A 354 13.03 9.91 -34.91
CA LYS A 354 13.42 10.36 -33.55
C LYS A 354 12.28 10.81 -32.64
N GLY A 355 11.27 9.95 -32.42
CA GLY A 355 10.18 10.24 -31.50
C GLY A 355 9.19 11.32 -31.97
N ARG A 356 9.19 11.69 -33.25
CA ARG A 356 8.22 12.63 -33.85
C ARG A 356 7.68 12.14 -35.19
N VAL A 357 6.59 12.76 -35.62
CA VAL A 357 6.04 12.65 -36.98
C VAL A 357 5.86 14.04 -37.58
N ASP A 358 6.40 14.21 -38.79
CA ASP A 358 6.33 15.44 -39.57
C ASP A 358 5.44 15.19 -40.80
N VAL A 359 4.39 16.00 -40.98
CA VAL A 359 3.55 16.03 -42.18
C VAL A 359 3.89 17.31 -42.95
N ILE A 360 4.50 17.14 -44.12
CA ILE A 360 5.06 18.20 -44.95
C ILE A 360 4.23 18.30 -46.23
N ASP A 361 3.70 19.47 -46.57
CA ASP A 361 2.92 19.69 -47.78
C ASP A 361 3.55 20.75 -48.70
N THR A 362 3.14 20.76 -49.98
CA THR A 362 3.49 21.79 -50.98
C THR A 362 2.32 22.69 -51.34
N GLY A 363 1.35 22.84 -50.43
CA GLY A 363 0.19 23.70 -50.62
C GLY A 363 0.53 25.20 -50.61
N PRO A 364 -0.47 26.08 -50.47
CA PRO A 364 -0.30 27.54 -50.56
C PRO A 364 0.60 28.13 -49.46
N GLY A 365 0.99 27.34 -48.46
CA GLY A 365 1.78 27.77 -47.32
C GLY A 365 0.97 28.47 -46.24
N ILE A 366 1.65 28.79 -45.14
CA ILE A 366 1.08 29.53 -44.01
C ILE A 366 1.98 30.71 -43.69
N LYS A 367 1.39 31.83 -43.25
CA LYS A 367 2.16 32.95 -42.69
C LYS A 367 2.72 32.52 -41.32
N PRO A 368 3.97 32.89 -40.98
CA PRO A 368 4.55 32.56 -39.67
C PRO A 368 3.67 33.01 -38.49
N GLU A 369 3.05 34.19 -38.62
CA GLU A 369 2.18 34.81 -37.61
C GLU A 369 0.88 34.03 -37.35
N ASP A 370 0.42 33.25 -38.33
CA ASP A 370 -0.81 32.47 -38.23
C ASP A 370 -0.56 31.04 -37.71
N ALA A 371 0.68 30.58 -37.70
CA ALA A 371 1.04 29.20 -37.42
C ALA A 371 0.55 28.70 -36.06
N GLU A 372 0.70 29.50 -35.00
CA GLU A 372 0.18 29.16 -33.66
C GLU A 372 -1.34 29.34 -33.54
N ARG A 373 -1.89 30.34 -34.26
CA ARG A 373 -3.32 30.67 -34.22
C ARG A 373 -4.17 29.61 -34.90
N LEU A 374 -3.62 28.86 -35.85
CA LEU A 374 -4.29 27.79 -36.57
C LEU A 374 -4.70 26.60 -35.68
N PHE A 375 -4.12 26.47 -34.49
CA PHE A 375 -4.57 25.51 -33.48
C PHE A 375 -5.69 26.03 -32.57
N GLN A 376 -6.11 27.29 -32.72
CA GLN A 376 -7.26 27.85 -31.99
C GLN A 376 -8.57 27.49 -32.70
N ARG A 377 -9.65 27.39 -31.93
CA ARG A 377 -10.97 26.99 -32.45
C ARG A 377 -11.48 27.98 -33.50
N GLY A 378 -11.78 27.48 -34.70
CA GLY A 378 -12.45 28.24 -35.75
C GLY A 378 -11.55 29.21 -36.53
N VAL A 379 -10.23 29.17 -36.34
CA VAL A 379 -9.27 29.99 -37.08
C VAL A 379 -8.90 29.30 -38.40
N ARG A 380 -8.82 30.08 -39.48
CA ARG A 380 -8.37 29.64 -40.82
C ARG A 380 -7.24 30.55 -41.29
N GLY A 381 -6.32 30.02 -42.10
CA GLY A 381 -5.25 30.79 -42.73
C GLY A 381 -5.80 31.66 -43.88
N GLU A 382 -5.27 32.87 -44.02
CA GLU A 382 -5.57 33.74 -45.15
C GLU A 382 -5.02 33.13 -46.45
N GLY A 383 -5.91 32.63 -47.32
CA GLY A 383 -5.55 31.95 -48.58
C GLY A 383 -6.16 30.55 -48.76
N ALA A 384 -6.77 29.99 -47.72
CA ALA A 384 -7.39 28.66 -47.74
C ALA A 384 -8.83 28.68 -48.30
N GLY A 385 -8.99 28.64 -49.63
CA GLY A 385 -10.29 28.61 -50.34
C GLY A 385 -11.15 27.34 -50.17
N GLY A 386 -10.95 26.55 -49.11
CA GLY A 386 -11.57 25.23 -48.92
C GLY A 386 -12.70 25.16 -47.87
N SER A 387 -13.70 24.33 -48.15
CA SER A 387 -14.80 23.96 -47.24
C SER A 387 -14.28 23.11 -46.06
N GLY A 388 -14.00 23.72 -44.90
CA GLY A 388 -13.65 22.99 -43.65
C GLY A 388 -13.86 23.81 -42.40
N ALA A 389 -14.35 23.23 -41.31
CA ALA A 389 -14.78 23.97 -40.12
C ALA A 389 -13.65 24.62 -39.29
N GLY A 390 -12.37 24.33 -39.58
CA GLY A 390 -11.22 24.84 -38.80
C GLY A 390 -11.07 24.20 -37.42
N LEU A 391 -11.63 23.00 -37.24
CA LEU A 391 -11.64 22.27 -35.96
C LEU A 391 -10.58 21.16 -35.87
N GLY A 392 -10.13 20.62 -37.00
CA GLY A 392 -9.21 19.47 -37.02
C GLY A 392 -7.91 19.71 -36.25
N LEU A 393 -7.27 20.88 -36.44
CA LEU A 393 -6.04 21.23 -35.69
C LEU A 393 -6.32 21.46 -34.19
N ALA A 394 -7.48 22.01 -33.83
CA ALA A 394 -7.86 22.17 -32.43
C ALA A 394 -8.06 20.81 -31.72
N ILE A 395 -8.59 19.81 -32.44
CA ILE A 395 -8.69 18.43 -31.95
C ILE A 395 -7.30 17.84 -31.74
N VAL A 396 -6.40 17.98 -32.71
CA VAL A 396 -5.00 17.51 -32.61
C VAL A 396 -4.33 18.12 -31.38
N ARG A 397 -4.44 19.44 -31.17
CA ARG A 397 -3.89 20.11 -29.98
C ARG A 397 -4.42 19.51 -28.69
N ARG A 398 -5.74 19.30 -28.59
CA ARG A 398 -6.34 18.74 -27.37
C ARG A 398 -5.89 17.30 -27.09
N LEU A 399 -5.75 16.48 -28.14
CA LEU A 399 -5.21 15.13 -28.01
C LEU A 399 -3.74 15.14 -27.57
N CYS A 400 -2.94 16.04 -28.12
CA CYS A 400 -1.53 16.18 -27.74
C CYS A 400 -1.40 16.64 -26.28
N GLU A 401 -2.19 17.62 -25.83
CA GLU A 401 -2.24 18.03 -24.42
C GLU A 401 -2.59 16.87 -23.47
N LEU A 402 -3.58 16.04 -23.84
CA LEU A 402 -4.01 14.91 -23.02
C LEU A 402 -2.93 13.83 -22.88
N TYR A 403 -2.17 13.58 -23.94
CA TYR A 403 -1.12 12.56 -24.00
C TYR A 403 0.28 13.10 -23.70
N SER A 404 0.39 14.38 -23.30
CA SER A 404 1.65 15.08 -23.05
C SER A 404 2.60 15.08 -24.26
N TRP A 405 2.03 15.16 -25.46
CA TRP A 405 2.76 15.38 -26.71
C TRP A 405 2.77 16.88 -27.03
N ASP A 406 3.78 17.30 -27.77
CA ASP A 406 3.86 18.67 -28.28
C ASP A 406 3.50 18.67 -29.77
N VAL A 407 2.59 19.57 -30.16
CA VAL A 407 2.23 19.78 -31.57
C VAL A 407 2.60 21.19 -32.01
N SER A 408 3.16 21.31 -33.20
CA SER A 408 3.52 22.60 -33.79
C SER A 408 3.24 22.60 -35.29
N MET A 409 3.21 23.79 -35.86
CA MET A 409 3.13 23.98 -37.30
C MET A 409 4.04 25.14 -37.70
N ARG A 410 4.70 25.04 -38.85
CA ARG A 410 5.59 26.07 -39.36
C ARG A 410 5.55 26.14 -40.88
N PRO A 411 5.85 27.30 -41.49
CA PRO A 411 6.06 27.38 -42.92
C PRO A 411 7.24 26.50 -43.35
N ARG A 412 7.20 26.00 -44.59
CA ARG A 412 8.33 25.29 -45.17
C ARG A 412 9.47 26.29 -45.49
N THR A 413 10.72 25.85 -45.36
CA THR A 413 11.90 26.72 -45.51
C THR A 413 12.44 26.78 -46.94
N ASP A 414 12.10 25.80 -47.77
CA ASP A 414 12.58 25.59 -49.14
C ASP A 414 11.50 25.88 -50.20
N GLY A 415 10.36 26.45 -49.82
CA GLY A 415 9.29 26.86 -50.74
C GLY A 415 7.93 27.02 -50.06
N ASN A 416 6.87 27.07 -50.87
CA ASN A 416 5.49 27.14 -50.39
C ASN A 416 5.04 25.81 -49.78
N GLY A 417 4.29 25.90 -48.67
CA GLY A 417 3.76 24.75 -47.94
C GLY A 417 3.88 24.91 -46.43
N ALA A 418 3.41 23.90 -45.69
CA ALA A 418 3.55 23.84 -44.24
C ALA A 418 4.21 22.53 -43.78
N VAL A 419 4.74 22.57 -42.55
CA VAL A 419 5.23 21.41 -41.81
C VAL A 419 4.45 21.36 -40.50
N ALA A 420 3.63 20.33 -40.33
CA ALA A 420 2.96 20.03 -39.07
C ALA A 420 3.71 18.90 -38.35
N THR A 421 4.07 19.13 -37.09
CA THR A 421 4.91 18.21 -36.31
C THR A 421 4.20 17.80 -35.02
N ILE A 422 4.17 16.50 -34.72
CA ILE A 422 3.85 15.98 -33.38
C ILE A 422 5.10 15.33 -32.80
N VAL A 423 5.49 15.74 -31.59
CA VAL A 423 6.60 15.18 -30.82
C VAL A 423 6.03 14.36 -29.66
N PHE A 424 6.39 13.08 -29.61
CA PHE A 424 5.84 12.11 -28.64
C PHE A 424 6.67 11.98 -27.36
N GLU A 425 7.95 12.33 -27.42
CA GLU A 425 8.85 12.34 -26.27
C GLU A 425 9.37 13.76 -26.03
N ARG A 426 9.14 14.30 -24.83
CA ARG A 426 9.84 15.50 -24.38
C ARG A 426 11.28 15.10 -24.04
N SER A 427 12.23 15.70 -24.75
CA SER A 427 13.66 15.67 -24.43
C SER A 427 13.95 16.22 -23.04
#